data_AF-A0A350DDT0-F1
#
_entry.id   AF-A0A350DDT0-F1
#
_cell.length_a   1.000
_cell.length_b   1.000
_cell.length_c   1.000
_cell.angle_alpha   90.00
_cell.angle_beta   90.00
_cell.angle_gamma   90.00
#
_symmetry.space_group_name_H-M   'P 1'
#
loop_
_entity.id
_entity.type
_entity.pdbx_description
1 polymer ?
#
loop_
_entity_poly.entity_id
_entity_poly.type
_entity_poly.pdbx_seq_one_letter_code
_entity_poly.pdbx_strand_id
1 'polypeptide(L)'
;MSAELLTLVMFGGLLVGLFMGHPLAFVLGGMAVIGAYLGPGINTLGIIINNVYGNAMDNYVLVAIPLFILMARFLNDSGVTEKMFDAMRLLLANVRGGLALTVVVVS
;
A
#
# COMPACT_ATOMS: atom_id res chain seq x y z
N MET A 1 -14.62 -20.51 -21.98
CA MET A 1 -13.23 -21.03 -22.03
C MET A 1 -13.09 -22.17 -21.03
N SER A 2 -12.10 -23.06 -21.19
CA SER A 2 -11.77 -24.01 -20.12
C SER A 2 -11.19 -23.26 -18.90
N ALA A 3 -11.35 -23.81 -17.70
CA ALA A 3 -10.95 -23.14 -16.46
C ALA A 3 -9.43 -22.93 -16.37
N GLU A 4 -8.66 -23.84 -16.95
CA GLU A 4 -7.20 -23.81 -16.99
C GLU A 4 -6.71 -22.65 -17.88
N LEU A 5 -7.36 -22.42 -19.01
CA LEU A 5 -6.98 -21.33 -19.91
C LEU A 5 -7.37 -19.96 -19.32
N LEU A 6 -8.53 -19.88 -18.66
CA LEU A 6 -8.96 -18.65 -17.98
C LEU A 6 -8.01 -18.26 -16.85
N THR A 7 -7.60 -19.23 -16.02
CA THR A 7 -6.66 -18.99 -14.92
C THR A 7 -5.28 -18.57 -15.43
N LEU A 8 -4.77 -19.19 -16.50
CA LEU A 8 -3.52 -18.77 -17.15
C LEU A 8 -3.58 -17.33 -17.67
N VAL A 9 -4.68 -16.94 -18.32
CA VAL A 9 -4.86 -15.57 -18.82
C VAL A 9 -4.95 -14.58 -17.66
N MET A 10 -5.69 -14.90 -16.61
CA MET A 10 -5.83 -14.03 -15.43
C MET A 10 -4.51 -13.86 -14.68
N PHE A 11 -3.78 -14.95 -14.45
CA PHE A 11 -2.50 -14.90 -13.75
C PHE A 11 -1.40 -14.26 -14.58
N GLY A 12 -1.29 -14.64 -15.86
CA GLY A 12 -0.33 -14.07 -16.79
C GLY A 12 -0.56 -12.57 -17.01
N GLY A 13 -1.81 -12.16 -17.22
CA GLY A 13 -2.15 -10.74 -17.39
C GLY A 13 -1.88 -9.91 -16.14
N LEU A 14 -2.09 -10.48 -14.94
CA LEU A 14 -1.75 -9.82 -13.69
C LEU A 14 -0.24 -9.58 -13.54
N LEU A 15 0.59 -10.58 -13.88
CA LEU A 15 2.04 -10.43 -13.85
C LEU A 15 2.52 -9.36 -14.83
N VAL A 16 2.02 -9.41 -16.07
CA VAL A 16 2.36 -8.41 -17.09
C VAL A 16 1.96 -7.00 -16.65
N GLY A 17 0.74 -6.85 -16.11
CA GLY A 17 0.24 -5.55 -15.63
C GLY A 17 1.06 -5.01 -14.45
N LEU A 18 1.52 -5.87 -13.54
CA LEU A 18 2.37 -5.47 -12.42
C LEU A 18 3.78 -5.06 -12.88
N PHE A 19 4.37 -5.81 -13.83
CA PHE A 19 5.69 -5.47 -14.37
C PHE A 19 5.71 -4.18 -15.20
N MET A 20 4.56 -3.75 -15.74
CA MET A 20 4.42 -2.43 -16.37
C MET A 20 4.44 -1.26 -15.35
N GLY A 21 4.43 -1.54 -14.05
CA GLY A 21 4.46 -0.51 -13.00
C GLY A 21 3.12 0.16 -12.74
N HIS A 22 2.01 -0.39 -13.24
CA HIS A 22 0.68 0.14 -12.95
C HIS A 22 0.29 -0.13 -11.48
N PRO A 23 -0.51 0.76 -10.86
CA PRO A 23 -0.95 0.54 -9.48
C PRO A 23 -1.75 -0.75 -9.36
N LEU A 24 -1.43 -1.54 -8.32
CA LEU A 24 -1.97 -2.89 -8.11
C LEU A 24 -3.50 -2.95 -8.18
N ALA A 25 -4.19 -1.94 -7.66
CA ALA A 25 -5.66 -1.87 -7.67
C ALA A 25 -6.25 -1.89 -9.08
N PHE A 26 -5.65 -1.16 -10.04
CA PHE A 26 -6.13 -1.12 -11.43
C PHE A 26 -5.84 -2.43 -12.16
N VAL A 27 -4.69 -3.05 -11.89
CA VAL A 27 -4.32 -4.34 -12.48
C VAL A 27 -5.27 -5.43 -11.98
N LEU A 28 -5.51 -5.51 -10.65
CA LEU A 28 -6.44 -6.48 -10.06
C LEU A 28 -7.87 -6.28 -10.55
N GLY A 29 -8.36 -5.03 -10.53
CA GLY A 29 -9.72 -4.70 -10.99
C GLY A 29 -9.90 -4.97 -12.48
N GLY A 30 -8.95 -4.54 -13.31
CA GLY A 30 -8.97 -4.78 -14.76
C GLY A 30 -8.95 -6.27 -15.11
N MET A 31 -8.08 -7.04 -14.46
CA MET A 31 -8.03 -8.50 -14.66
C MET A 31 -9.29 -9.20 -14.17
N ALA A 32 -9.93 -8.72 -13.10
CA ALA A 32 -11.22 -9.23 -12.65
C ALA A 32 -12.34 -8.98 -13.68
N VAL A 33 -12.40 -7.79 -14.28
CA VAL A 33 -13.39 -7.45 -15.31
C VAL A 33 -13.16 -8.26 -16.59
N ILE A 34 -11.92 -8.35 -17.06
CA ILE A 34 -11.54 -9.14 -18.25
C ILE A 34 -11.85 -10.63 -18.00
N GLY A 35 -11.48 -11.16 -16.83
CA GLY A 35 -11.76 -12.54 -16.44
C GLY A 35 -13.25 -12.84 -16.34
N ALA A 36 -14.05 -11.92 -15.80
CA ALA A 36 -15.50 -12.07 -15.77
C ALA A 36 -16.12 -12.08 -17.18
N TYR A 37 -15.63 -11.23 -18.08
CA TYR A 37 -16.10 -11.20 -19.47
C TYR A 37 -15.77 -12.49 -20.24
N LEU A 38 -14.57 -13.05 -20.04
CA LEU A 38 -14.09 -14.24 -20.74
C LEU A 38 -14.62 -15.57 -20.16
N GLY A 39 -15.05 -15.57 -18.90
CA GLY A 39 -15.55 -16.76 -18.19
C GLY A 39 -17.07 -16.71 -17.95
N PRO A 40 -17.51 -16.36 -16.73
CA PRO A 40 -18.92 -16.47 -16.30
C PRO A 40 -19.88 -15.44 -16.94
N GLY A 41 -19.37 -14.43 -17.65
CA GLY A 41 -20.15 -13.44 -18.39
C GLY A 41 -20.49 -12.17 -17.60
N ILE A 42 -21.16 -11.23 -18.27
CA ILE A 42 -21.46 -9.86 -17.79
C ILE A 42 -22.27 -9.85 -16.47
N ASN A 43 -23.07 -10.88 -16.21
CA ASN A 43 -23.93 -10.99 -15.03
C ASN A 43 -23.14 -11.03 -13.71
N THR A 44 -21.87 -11.40 -13.77
CA THR A 44 -20.96 -11.51 -12.61
C THR A 44 -20.29 -10.19 -12.26
N LEU A 45 -20.40 -9.14 -13.08
CA LEU A 45 -19.78 -7.84 -12.82
C LEU A 45 -20.33 -7.18 -11.55
N GLY A 46 -21.59 -7.40 -11.22
CA GLY A 46 -22.18 -6.91 -9.96
C GLY A 46 -21.47 -7.44 -8.71
N ILE A 47 -20.97 -8.68 -8.76
CA ILE A 47 -20.23 -9.29 -7.65
C ILE A 47 -18.83 -8.64 -7.51
N ILE A 48 -18.21 -8.26 -8.62
CA ILE A 48 -16.93 -7.54 -8.61
C ILE A 48 -17.11 -6.16 -8.00
N ILE A 49 -18.16 -5.43 -8.40
CA ILE A 49 -18.48 -4.11 -7.84
C ILE A 49 -18.72 -4.22 -6.33
N ASN A 50 -19.52 -5.19 -5.89
CA ASN A 50 -19.76 -5.42 -4.46
C ASN A 50 -18.49 -5.76 -3.68
N ASN A 51 -17.54 -6.50 -4.27
CA ASN A 51 -16.25 -6.76 -3.62
C ASN A 51 -15.36 -5.52 -3.55
N VAL A 52 -15.31 -4.71 -4.60
CA VAL A 52 -14.52 -3.48 -4.61
C VAL A 52 -15.04 -2.51 -3.55
N TYR A 53 -16.34 -2.26 -3.53
CA TYR A 53 -16.94 -1.34 -2.55
C TYR A 53 -16.94 -1.94 -1.13
N GLY A 54 -17.41 -3.18 -0.96
CA GLY A 54 -17.62 -3.77 0.36
C GLY A 54 -16.37 -4.36 1.04
N ASN A 55 -15.30 -4.69 0.30
CA ASN A 55 -14.07 -5.23 0.89
C ASN A 55 -12.85 -4.33 0.68
N ALA A 56 -12.69 -3.72 -0.50
CA ALA A 56 -11.49 -2.94 -0.80
C ALA A 56 -11.60 -1.48 -0.32
N MET A 57 -12.74 -0.82 -0.51
CA MET A 57 -12.95 0.57 -0.10
C MET A 57 -13.26 0.70 1.40
N ASP A 58 -14.05 -0.24 1.95
CA ASP A 58 -14.32 -0.32 3.40
C ASP A 58 -13.15 -0.93 4.20
N ASN A 59 -11.98 -1.08 3.58
CA ASN A 59 -10.80 -1.59 4.26
C ASN A 59 -10.28 -0.56 5.27
N TYR A 60 -10.58 -0.79 6.55
CA TYR A 60 -10.11 0.01 7.68
C TYR A 60 -8.59 0.19 7.73
N VAL A 61 -7.80 -0.73 7.17
CA VAL A 61 -6.34 -0.57 7.10
C VAL A 61 -5.94 0.62 6.22
N LEU A 62 -6.70 0.93 5.17
CA LEU A 62 -6.42 2.07 4.30
C LEU A 62 -6.70 3.41 5.00
N VAL A 63 -7.60 3.45 5.97
CA VAL A 63 -7.85 4.62 6.84
C VAL A 63 -6.65 4.92 7.73
N ALA A 64 -5.81 3.91 8.03
CA ALA A 64 -4.59 4.14 8.78
C ALA A 64 -3.62 5.07 8.03
N ILE A 65 -3.56 5.03 6.69
CA ILE A 65 -2.63 5.84 5.89
C ILE A 65 -2.79 7.35 6.14
N PRO A 66 -3.97 7.97 5.93
CA PRO A 66 -4.15 9.39 6.20
C PRO A 66 -4.00 9.74 7.68
N LEU A 67 -4.42 8.86 8.60
CA LEU A 67 -4.25 9.07 10.04
C LEU A 67 -2.78 9.04 10.47
N PHE A 68 -1.96 8.17 9.86
CA PHE A 68 -0.51 8.15 10.07
C PHE A 68 0.15 9.42 9.54
N ILE A 69 -0.26 9.89 8.36
CA ILE A 69 0.23 11.16 7.80
C ILE A 69 -0.16 12.33 8.73
N LEU A 70 -1.40 12.33 9.25
CA LEU A 70 -1.87 13.33 10.20
C LEU A 70 -1.07 13.31 11.50
N MET A 71 -0.85 12.12 12.08
CA MET A 71 -0.03 11.94 13.27
C MET A 71 1.40 12.44 13.03
N ALA A 72 2.03 12.04 11.93
CA ALA A 72 3.37 12.50 11.57
C ALA A 72 3.42 14.02 11.47
N ARG A 73 2.38 14.64 10.88
CA ARG A 73 2.27 16.10 10.80
C ARG A 73 2.13 16.74 12.18
N PHE A 74 1.29 16.20 13.06
CA PHE A 74 1.16 16.71 14.43
C PHE A 74 2.46 16.58 15.23
N LEU A 75 3.20 15.47 15.09
CA LEU A 75 4.50 15.31 15.74
C LEU A 75 5.53 16.33 15.22
N ASN A 76 5.51 16.60 13.92
CA ASN A 76 6.43 17.56 13.31
C ASN A 76 6.09 19.00 13.70
N ASP A 77 4.81 19.39 13.59
CA ASP A 77 4.37 20.76 13.88
C ASP A 77 4.41 21.07 15.40
N SER A 78 4.31 20.07 16.27
CA SER A 78 4.47 20.25 17.73
C SER A 78 5.94 20.34 18.21
N GLY A 79 6.90 20.19 17.29
CA GLY A 79 8.34 20.18 17.61
C GLY A 79 8.77 18.97 18.44
N VAL A 80 7.96 17.91 18.50
CA VAL A 80 8.32 16.65 19.18
C VAL A 80 9.48 15.99 18.45
N THR A 81 9.49 16.05 17.12
CA THR A 81 10.58 15.51 16.29
C THR A 81 11.94 16.12 16.66
N GLU A 82 12.05 17.45 16.77
CA GLU A 82 13.29 18.11 17.22
C GLU A 82 13.69 17.69 18.63
N LYS A 83 12.74 17.66 19.58
CA LYS A 83 13.04 17.27 20.97
C LYS A 83 13.52 15.82 21.06
N MET A 84 12.97 14.92 20.24
CA MET A 84 13.43 13.53 20.16
C MET A 84 14.85 13.45 19.57
N PHE A 85 15.16 14.24 18.55
CA PHE A 85 16.52 14.32 17.99
C PHE A 85 17.53 14.78 19.05
N ASP A 86 17.22 15.85 19.78
CA ASP A 86 18.09 16.36 20.84
C ASP A 86 18.27 15.35 21.98
N ALA A 87 17.20 14.64 22.37
CA ALA A 87 17.27 13.57 23.37
C ALA A 87 18.15 12.41 22.90
N MET A 88 18.03 11.97 21.64
CA MET A 88 18.88 10.92 21.06
C MET A 88 20.35 11.36 20.98
N ARG A 89 20.60 12.62 20.63
CA ARG A 89 21.95 13.22 20.62
C ARG A 89 22.59 13.20 22.00
N LEU A 90 21.83 13.54 23.04
CA LEU A 90 22.30 13.50 24.43
C LEU A 90 22.56 12.07 24.91
N LEU A 91 21.67 11.13 24.57
CA LEU A 91 21.84 9.71 24.91
C LEU A 91 23.10 9.11 24.27
N LEU A 92 23.39 9.48 23.02
CA LEU A 92 24.54 8.98 22.27
C LEU A 92 25.81 9.83 22.47
N ALA A 93 25.78 10.86 23.34
CA ALA A 93 26.88 11.81 23.50
C ALA A 93 28.21 11.16 23.91
N ASN A 94 28.18 10.06 24.66
CA ASN A 94 29.37 9.35 25.13
C ASN A 94 29.92 8.32 24.13
N VAL A 95 29.24 8.10 23.00
CA VAL A 95 29.67 7.15 21.97
C VAL A 95 30.54 7.87 20.95
N ARG A 96 31.71 7.30 20.63
CA ARG A 96 32.56 7.81 19.53
C ARG A 96 31.77 7.74 18.22
N GLY A 97 31.54 8.89 17.59
CA GLY A 97 30.65 8.99 16.41
C GLY A 97 29.16 9.15 16.74
N GLY A 98 28.80 9.43 18.00
CA GLY A 98 27.42 9.56 18.47
C GLY A 98 26.58 10.58 17.69
N LEU A 99 27.20 11.66 17.20
CA LEU A 99 26.51 12.64 16.35
C LEU A 99 26.08 12.04 15.01
N ALA A 100 26.95 11.25 14.37
CA ALA A 100 26.64 10.57 13.11
C ALA A 100 25.60 9.46 13.30
N LEU A 101 25.72 8.70 14.40
CA LEU A 101 24.73 7.68 14.78
C LEU A 101 23.34 8.28 15.01
N THR A 102 23.28 9.44 15.67
CA THR A 102 22.00 10.13 15.92
C THR A 102 21.31 10.51 14.61
N VAL A 103 22.06 11.01 13.63
CA VAL A 103 21.52 11.37 12.32
C VAL A 103 20.97 10.14 11.60
N VAL A 104 21.71 9.02 11.57
CA VAL A 104 21.28 7.79 10.90
C VAL A 104 20.05 7.15 11.57
N VAL A 105 19.88 7.28 12.88
CA VAL A 105 18.77 6.65 13.62
C VAL A 105 17.48 7.49 13.54
N VAL A 106 17.60 8.81 13.44
CA VAL A 106 16.45 9.72 13.49
C VAL A 106 16.01 10.24 12.11
N SER A 107 16.91 10.25 11.11
CA SER A 107 16.60 10.64 9.72
C SER A 107 16.08 9.46 8.91
#